data_AF-A0A2D4P780-F1
#
_entry.id   AF-A0A2D4P780-F1
#
_cell.length_a   1.000
_cell.length_b   1.000
_cell.length_c   1.000
_cell.angle_alpha   90.00
_cell.angle_beta   90.00
_cell.angle_gamma   90.00
#
_symmetry.space_group_name_H-M   'P 1'
#
loop_
_entity.id
_entity.type
_entity.pdbx_description
1 polymer ?
#
loop_
_entity_poly.entity_id
_entity_poly.type
_entity_poly.pdbx_seq_one_letter_code
_entity_poly.pdbx_strand_id
1 'polypeptide(L)'
;PDTYRMWWTCMKARKYWTKIHTWLEKMIKQYIDLKPEIFLLGIMPEGYDKETIYLVLHVLTAARIVFAQYWKFENTPSDENIIHKILDCAELDKLTLKIKD
;
A
#
# COMPACT_ATOMS: atom_id res chain seq x y z
N PRO A 1 -17.57 5.92 16.76
CA PRO A 1 -17.21 4.65 16.09
C PRO A 1 -15.79 4.73 15.56
N ASP A 2 -14.89 3.97 16.18
CA ASP A 2 -13.46 3.96 15.89
C ASP A 2 -13.17 3.59 14.43
N THR A 3 -12.89 4.59 13.61
CA THR A 3 -12.59 4.45 12.18
C THR A 3 -11.38 3.55 11.94
N TYR A 4 -10.39 3.55 12.85
CA TYR A 4 -9.20 2.69 12.76
C TYR A 4 -9.53 1.19 12.77
N ARG A 5 -10.55 0.77 13.54
CA ARG A 5 -10.99 -0.63 13.58
C ARG A 5 -11.58 -1.05 12.24
N MET A 6 -12.38 -0.20 11.60
CA MET A 6 -12.98 -0.56 10.30
C MET A 6 -11.94 -0.76 9.19
N TRP A 7 -10.86 0.01 9.20
CA TRP A 7 -9.84 0.01 8.15
C TRP A 7 -8.79 -1.11 8.29
N TRP A 8 -8.79 -1.82 9.43
CA TRP A 8 -7.84 -2.90 9.71
C TRP A 8 -8.51 -4.21 10.13
N THR A 9 -9.46 -4.16 11.06
CA THR A 9 -10.03 -5.37 11.70
C THR A 9 -11.22 -5.96 10.94
N CYS A 10 -11.87 -5.18 10.06
CA CYS A 10 -12.96 -5.69 9.22
C CYS A 10 -12.46 -6.76 8.24
N MET A 11 -13.28 -7.78 7.98
CA MET A 11 -12.93 -8.89 7.08
C MET A 11 -12.55 -8.42 5.67
N LYS A 12 -13.25 -7.42 5.11
CA LYS A 12 -12.93 -6.84 3.79
C LYS A 12 -11.54 -6.19 3.79
N ALA A 13 -11.24 -5.43 4.84
CA ALA A 13 -9.94 -4.80 5.02
C ALA A 13 -8.82 -5.83 5.19
N ARG A 14 -9.02 -6.84 6.04
CA ARG A 14 -8.04 -7.93 6.22
C ARG A 14 -7.74 -8.64 4.90
N LYS A 15 -8.77 -9.00 4.13
CA LYS A 15 -8.59 -9.65 2.81
C LYS A 15 -7.79 -8.77 1.86
N TYR A 16 -8.08 -7.47 1.82
CA TYR A 16 -7.35 -6.51 1.01
C TYR A 16 -5.87 -6.41 1.43
N TRP A 17 -5.60 -6.17 2.71
CA TRP A 17 -4.23 -6.00 3.20
C TRP A 17 -3.39 -7.28 3.12
N THR A 18 -3.98 -8.46 3.34
CA THR A 18 -3.30 -9.75 3.14
C THR A 18 -2.86 -9.96 1.70
N LYS A 19 -3.68 -9.52 0.72
CA LYS A 19 -3.30 -9.58 -0.70
C LYS A 19 -2.10 -8.67 -0.98
N ILE A 20 -2.17 -7.40 -0.53
CA ILE A 20 -1.06 -6.44 -0.72
C ILE A 20 0.22 -6.95 -0.05
N HIS A 21 0.11 -7.51 1.14
CA HIS A 21 1.21 -8.13 1.88
C HIS A 21 1.86 -9.27 1.09
N THR A 22 1.06 -10.19 0.55
CA THR A 22 1.56 -11.28 -0.30
C THR A 22 2.29 -10.76 -1.54
N TRP A 23 1.81 -9.67 -2.15
CA TRP A 23 2.48 -9.05 -3.29
C TRP A 23 3.84 -8.47 -2.90
N LEU A 24 3.88 -7.70 -1.81
CA LEU A 24 5.10 -7.06 -1.33
C LEU A 24 6.17 -8.09 -1.01
N GLU A 25 5.85 -9.14 -0.24
CA GLU A 25 6.81 -10.19 0.10
C GLU A 25 7.38 -10.89 -1.15
N LYS A 26 6.56 -11.10 -2.18
CA LYS A 26 7.02 -11.66 -3.46
C LYS A 26 7.93 -10.69 -4.22
N MET A 27 7.63 -9.40 -4.21
CA MET A 27 8.43 -8.37 -4.89
C MET A 27 9.81 -8.21 -4.23
N ILE A 28 9.85 -8.10 -2.90
CA ILE A 28 11.09 -7.84 -2.15
C ILE A 28 11.84 -9.13 -1.77
N LYS A 29 11.21 -10.30 -1.96
CA LYS A 29 11.73 -11.63 -1.59
C LYS A 29 12.15 -11.73 -0.11
N GLN A 30 11.46 -10.99 0.74
CA GLN A 30 11.69 -10.90 2.18
C GLN A 30 10.34 -10.88 2.90
N TYR A 31 10.34 -11.36 4.14
CA TYR A 31 9.16 -11.29 5.01
C TYR A 31 8.88 -9.85 5.42
N ILE A 32 7.60 -9.49 5.60
CA ILE A 32 7.17 -8.22 6.19
C ILE A 32 6.09 -8.53 7.24
N ASP A 33 6.16 -7.89 8.40
CA ASP A 33 5.08 -8.01 9.38
C ASP A 33 3.77 -7.43 8.84
N LEU A 34 2.68 -8.20 8.86
CA LEU A 34 1.33 -7.69 8.54
C LEU A 34 0.77 -6.88 9.73
N LYS A 35 1.21 -5.63 9.85
CA LYS A 35 0.89 -4.72 10.96
C LYS A 35 0.31 -3.40 10.45
N PRO A 36 -0.64 -2.78 11.17
CA PRO A 36 -1.23 -1.51 10.75
C PRO A 36 -0.20 -0.36 10.70
N GLU A 37 0.83 -0.39 11.53
CA GLU A 37 1.93 0.59 11.53
C GLU A 37 2.66 0.60 10.18
N ILE A 38 2.90 -0.58 9.60
CA ILE A 38 3.51 -0.70 8.28
C ILE A 38 2.46 -0.36 7.20
N PHE A 39 1.33 -1.04 7.20
CA PHE A 39 0.38 -1.02 6.08
C PHE A 39 -0.51 0.21 6.03
N LEU A 40 -0.84 0.83 7.16
CA LEU A 40 -1.65 2.05 7.21
C LEU A 40 -0.79 3.32 7.37
N LEU A 41 0.32 3.24 8.11
CA LEU A 41 1.13 4.42 8.44
C LEU A 41 2.45 4.50 7.65
N GLY A 42 2.93 3.41 7.06
CA GLY A 42 4.19 3.39 6.33
C GLY A 42 5.41 3.45 7.25
N ILE A 43 5.26 3.07 8.51
CA ILE A 43 6.36 3.02 9.47
C ILE A 43 7.07 1.69 9.26
N MET A 44 8.14 1.71 8.48
CA MET A 44 8.96 0.53 8.22
C MET A 44 9.86 0.24 9.43
N PRO A 45 9.99 -1.03 9.86
CA PRO A 45 10.97 -1.40 10.87
C PRO A 45 12.40 -1.23 10.36
N GLU A 46 13.34 -1.16 11.28
CA GLU A 46 14.76 -1.12 10.97
C GLU A 46 15.22 -2.42 10.28
N GLY A 47 16.29 -2.35 9.49
CA GLY A 47 16.91 -3.51 8.83
C GLY A 47 16.58 -3.68 7.35
N TYR A 48 15.67 -2.88 6.78
CA TYR A 48 15.43 -2.82 5.34
C TYR A 48 16.33 -1.77 4.67
N ASP A 49 16.82 -2.06 3.47
CA ASP A 49 17.57 -1.09 2.68
C ASP A 49 16.66 0.00 2.10
N LYS A 50 17.27 1.10 1.64
CA LYS A 50 16.54 2.27 1.15
C LYS A 50 15.67 1.98 -0.08
N GLU A 51 16.12 1.12 -0.99
CA GLU A 51 15.39 0.80 -2.22
C GLU A 51 14.17 -0.05 -1.89
N THR A 52 14.32 -1.02 -1.00
CA THR A 52 13.22 -1.83 -0.48
C THR A 52 12.19 -0.98 0.26
N ILE A 53 12.63 -0.10 1.16
CA ILE A 53 11.74 0.85 1.85
C ILE A 53 10.99 1.70 0.84
N TYR A 54 11.68 2.27 -0.15
CA TYR A 54 11.07 3.09 -1.18
C TYR A 54 9.99 2.32 -1.96
N LEU A 55 10.30 1.11 -2.45
CA LEU A 55 9.35 0.27 -3.18
C LEU A 55 8.12 -0.06 -2.34
N VAL A 56 8.31 -0.48 -1.09
CA VAL A 56 7.21 -0.83 -0.18
C VAL A 56 6.32 0.39 0.07
N LEU A 57 6.91 1.54 0.39
CA LEU A 57 6.15 2.77 0.65
C LEU A 57 5.38 3.24 -0.58
N HIS A 58 5.96 3.10 -1.78
CA HIS A 58 5.31 3.48 -3.02
C HIS A 58 4.05 2.64 -3.30
N VAL A 59 4.19 1.32 -3.19
CA VAL A 59 3.08 0.38 -3.36
C VAL A 59 2.01 0.59 -2.29
N LEU A 60 2.40 0.76 -1.02
CA LEU A 60 1.47 1.01 0.07
C LEU A 60 0.72 2.34 -0.08
N THR A 61 1.38 3.37 -0.61
CA THR A 61 0.75 4.67 -0.89
C THR A 61 -0.37 4.51 -1.90
N ALA A 62 -0.09 3.86 -3.04
CA ALA A 62 -1.12 3.57 -4.04
C ALA A 62 -2.24 2.70 -3.47
N ALA A 63 -1.91 1.63 -2.73
CA ALA A 63 -2.89 0.75 -2.12
C ALA A 63 -3.82 1.49 -1.13
N ARG A 64 -3.28 2.37 -0.28
CA ARG A 64 -4.09 3.20 0.62
C ARG A 64 -5.04 4.12 -0.12
N ILE A 65 -4.58 4.75 -1.20
CA ILE A 65 -5.43 5.62 -2.02
C ILE A 65 -6.58 4.80 -2.60
N VAL A 66 -6.30 3.65 -3.22
CA VAL A 66 -7.36 2.81 -3.79
C VAL A 66 -8.30 2.30 -2.70
N PHE A 67 -7.79 1.82 -1.57
CA PHE A 67 -8.62 1.37 -0.46
C PHE A 67 -9.53 2.50 0.06
N ALA A 68 -8.99 3.70 0.20
CA ALA A 68 -9.73 4.90 0.60
C ALA A 68 -10.73 5.37 -0.47
N GLN A 69 -10.54 5.09 -1.76
CA GLN A 69 -11.53 5.40 -2.80
C GLN A 69 -12.71 4.41 -2.76
N TYR A 70 -12.41 3.14 -2.45
CA TYR A 70 -13.41 2.07 -2.43
C TYR A 70 -14.13 1.90 -1.08
N TRP A 71 -13.77 2.69 -0.06
CA TRP A 71 -14.26 2.48 1.31
C TRP A 71 -15.78 2.56 1.48
N LYS A 72 -16.48 3.29 0.59
CA LYS A 72 -17.95 3.42 0.57
C LYS A 72 -18.64 2.40 -0.34
N PHE A 73 -17.88 1.67 -1.15
CA PHE A 73 -18.43 0.71 -2.10
C PHE A 73 -18.53 -0.68 -1.47
N GLU A 74 -19.53 -1.47 -1.89
CA GLU A 74 -19.67 -2.83 -1.40
C GLU A 74 -18.54 -3.75 -1.90
N ASN A 75 -18.02 -3.45 -3.09
CA ASN A 75 -17.00 -4.22 -3.78
C ASN A 75 -15.59 -3.79 -3.37
N THR A 76 -14.70 -4.75 -3.21
CA THR A 76 -13.26 -4.48 -3.06
C THR A 76 -12.64 -4.12 -4.41
N PRO A 77 -11.59 -3.29 -4.44
CA PRO A 77 -10.87 -2.97 -5.67
C PRO A 77 -10.31 -4.22 -6.34
N SER A 78 -10.33 -4.25 -7.68
CA SER A 78 -9.66 -5.30 -8.46
C SER A 78 -8.13 -5.16 -8.39
N ASP A 79 -7.42 -6.20 -8.79
CA ASP A 79 -5.95 -6.19 -8.91
C ASP A 79 -5.51 -5.09 -9.89
N GLU A 80 -6.19 -5.01 -11.03
CA GLU A 80 -5.94 -4.02 -12.09
C GLU A 80 -6.09 -2.57 -11.60
N ASN A 81 -7.08 -2.28 -10.75
CA ASN A 81 -7.26 -0.93 -10.19
C ASN A 81 -6.06 -0.52 -9.33
N ILE A 82 -5.48 -1.48 -8.59
CA ILE A 82 -4.34 -1.22 -7.72
C ILE A 82 -3.07 -1.06 -8.55
N ILE A 83 -2.87 -1.92 -9.55
CA ILE A 83 -1.72 -1.85 -10.46
C ILE A 83 -1.71 -0.52 -11.22
N HIS A 84 -2.83 -0.12 -11.81
CA HIS A 84 -2.94 1.18 -12.48
C HIS A 84 -2.59 2.32 -11.52
N LYS A 85 -3.08 2.27 -10.27
CA LYS A 85 -2.76 3.32 -9.31
C LYS A 85 -1.29 3.37 -8.92
N ILE A 86 -0.62 2.22 -8.83
CA ILE A 86 0.83 2.15 -8.59
C ILE A 86 1.60 2.81 -9.74
N LEU A 87 1.21 2.54 -10.99
CA LEU A 87 1.82 3.14 -12.17
C LEU A 87 1.60 4.66 -12.23
N ASP A 88 0.38 5.13 -11.96
CA ASP A 88 0.07 6.57 -11.89
C ASP A 88 0.93 7.28 -10.84
N CYS A 89 1.03 6.71 -9.63
CA CYS A 89 1.87 7.26 -8.58
C CYS A 89 3.35 7.29 -8.98
N ALA A 90 3.85 6.25 -9.66
CA ALA A 90 5.24 6.20 -10.10
C ALA A 90 5.57 7.25 -11.16
N GLU A 91 4.65 7.49 -12.10
CA GLU A 91 4.85 8.53 -13.12
C GLU A 91 4.80 9.93 -12.50
N LEU A 92 3.88 10.18 -11.55
CA LEU A 92 3.80 11.45 -10.83
C LEU A 92 5.06 11.75 -10.02
N ASP A 93 5.63 10.75 -9.35
CA ASP A 93 6.89 10.91 -8.60
C ASP A 93 8.06 11.22 -9.53
N LYS A 94 8.14 10.54 -10.67
CA LYS A 94 9.14 10.81 -11.71
C LYS A 94 9.04 12.23 -12.26
N LEU A 95 7.83 12.73 -12.52
CA LEU A 95 7.61 14.11 -12.95
C LEU A 95 7.99 15.12 -11.85
N THR A 96 7.67 14.81 -10.59
CA THR A 96 8.01 15.66 -9.44
C THR A 96 9.52 15.79 -9.24
N LEU A 97 10.28 14.72 -9.47
CA LEU A 97 11.74 14.77 -9.45
C LEU A 97 12.29 15.71 -10.54
N LYS A 98 11.79 15.59 -11.77
CA LYS A 98 12.22 16.45 -12.89
C LYS A 98 11.92 17.93 -12.71
N ILE A 99 10.93 18.30 -11.90
CA ILE A 99 10.59 19.71 -11.62
C ILE A 99 11.51 20.30 -10.54
N LYS A 100 12.11 19.45 -9.70
CA LYS A 100 13.04 19.88 -8.65
C LYS A 100 14.47 20.06 -9.16
N ASP A 101 14.77 19.51 -10.34
CA ASP A 101 16.01 19.72 -11.09
C ASP A 101 15.96 21.04 -11.88
#